data_AF-A0A3A9A8W0-F1
#
_entry.id   AF-A0A3A9A8W0-F1
#
_cell.length_a   1.000
_cell.length_b   1.000
_cell.length_c   1.000
_cell.angle_alpha   90.00
_cell.angle_beta   90.00
_cell.angle_gamma   90.00
#
_symmetry.space_group_name_H-M   'P 1'
#
loop_
_entity.id
_entity.type
_entity.pdbx_description
1 polymer ?
#
loop_
_entity_poly.entity_id
_entity_poly.type
_entity_poly.pdbx_seq_one_letter_code
_entity_poly.pdbx_strand_id
1 'polypeptide(L)'
;MNTEQQITLSQMLIARERRAQKQQELLKKYHASLICFTMNIAGPVKNNPLIRQGFSLGNRYLKQKLSAQKIKCIHQEIIDKVTGNEAYYVTDTDPKVLKKLTVEIEDASPIGRLFDLDVLSSEGLKTERTDLGLAPRICLICNKPAKECARSRTHTVEQLQSTIRQILTRAINESDSKDAASYALRAILHEACTTPKPGLVDRLDNGSHKDMDIFTFMDSASVLWPYFGSCARLGRQTASLSATETFFAIRKEGRKAEEDMVGATGGVNTHKGAIFTMGILCAALGRLDRKSWKKPEIILQECAEMTKGLTAHDFAGLTIKNARTAGQKLYLKYHITGVRGQMEEGLPAVRYTGLPALKAGVARGLSLNEAGCGALLALMTAATDTNLIARSNLRTWQETISRLKTLLAENPYPDTETLQQLNQEFIQKNLSPGGSADLLAVCYLLYFLEQDSLLS
;
A
#
# COMPACT_ATOMS: atom_id res chain seq x y z
N MET A 1 28.39 -2.82 0.47
CA MET A 1 28.19 -3.38 -0.89
C MET A 1 27.95 -4.87 -0.75
N ASN A 2 26.71 -5.35 -0.91
CA ASN A 2 26.48 -6.79 -1.06
C ASN A 2 26.97 -7.16 -2.45
N THR A 3 28.03 -7.94 -2.54
CA THR A 3 28.52 -8.53 -3.79
C THR A 3 27.42 -9.40 -4.36
N GLU A 4 26.81 -8.99 -5.47
CA GLU A 4 25.80 -9.79 -6.15
C GLU A 4 26.42 -11.12 -6.60
N GLN A 5 25.80 -12.24 -6.24
CA GLN A 5 26.33 -13.56 -6.55
C GLN A 5 26.22 -13.83 -8.05
N GLN A 6 27.37 -13.96 -8.71
CA GLN A 6 27.46 -14.39 -10.09
C GLN A 6 27.37 -15.91 -10.19
N ILE A 7 26.73 -16.42 -11.23
CA ILE A 7 26.64 -17.85 -11.50
C ILE A 7 27.44 -18.25 -12.74
N THR A 8 27.95 -19.47 -12.73
CA THR A 8 28.67 -20.06 -13.87
C THR A 8 27.71 -20.65 -14.90
N LEU A 9 28.23 -20.90 -16.10
CA LEU A 9 27.48 -21.61 -17.15
C LEU A 9 27.04 -23.01 -16.66
N SER A 10 27.91 -23.74 -15.97
CA SER A 10 27.61 -25.07 -15.45
C SER A 10 26.45 -25.05 -14.45
N GLN A 11 26.42 -24.05 -13.55
CA GLN A 11 25.30 -23.88 -12.62
C GLN A 11 23.98 -23.60 -13.34
N MET A 12 24.01 -22.83 -14.45
CA MET A 12 22.82 -22.61 -15.27
C MET A 12 22.34 -23.85 -16.02
N LEU A 13 23.25 -24.70 -16.50
CA LEU A 13 22.89 -25.95 -17.16
C LEU A 13 22.21 -26.91 -16.17
N ILE A 14 22.78 -27.08 -14.98
CA ILE A 14 22.19 -27.87 -13.89
C ILE A 14 20.80 -27.33 -13.51
N ALA A 15 20.64 -26.01 -13.44
CA ALA A 15 19.34 -25.41 -13.15
C ALA A 15 18.28 -25.73 -14.23
N ARG A 16 18.67 -25.74 -15.52
CA ARG A 16 17.78 -26.11 -16.63
C ARG A 16 17.38 -27.58 -16.59
N GLU A 17 18.32 -28.47 -16.28
CA GLU A 17 18.04 -29.90 -16.13
C GLU A 17 17.06 -30.15 -14.98
N ARG A 18 17.32 -29.55 -13.81
CA ARG A 18 16.41 -29.62 -12.66
C ARG A 18 15.02 -29.10 -12.99
N ARG A 19 14.92 -27.99 -13.73
CA ARG A 19 13.65 -27.43 -14.20
C ARG A 19 12.91 -28.41 -15.11
N ALA A 20 13.59 -29.00 -16.08
CA ALA A 20 12.99 -29.99 -16.98
C ALA A 20 12.49 -31.22 -16.23
N GLN A 21 13.29 -31.72 -15.27
CA GLN A 21 12.87 -32.82 -14.37
C GLN A 21 11.63 -32.45 -13.57
N LYS A 22 11.59 -31.24 -13.00
CA LYS A 22 10.45 -30.76 -12.22
C LYS A 22 9.19 -30.60 -13.07
N GLN A 23 9.32 -30.08 -14.30
CA GLN A 23 8.21 -30.02 -15.26
C GLN A 23 7.64 -31.42 -15.53
N GLN A 24 8.51 -32.40 -15.81
CA GLN A 24 8.10 -33.79 -16.04
C GLN A 24 7.43 -34.43 -14.82
N GLU A 25 7.95 -34.19 -13.61
CA GLU A 25 7.36 -34.66 -12.35
C GLU A 25 5.93 -34.15 -12.19
N LEU A 26 5.72 -32.84 -12.37
CA LEU A 26 4.41 -32.21 -12.23
C LEU A 26 3.43 -32.70 -13.30
N LEU A 27 3.85 -32.79 -14.56
CA LEU A 27 3.02 -33.30 -15.65
C LEU A 27 2.59 -34.75 -15.43
N LYS A 28 3.52 -35.62 -15.02
CA LYS A 28 3.23 -37.02 -14.69
C LYS A 28 2.28 -37.16 -13.50
N LYS A 29 2.38 -36.26 -12.52
CA LYS A 29 1.55 -36.32 -11.31
C LYS A 29 0.12 -35.85 -11.55
N TYR A 30 -0.06 -34.77 -12.32
CA TYR A 30 -1.35 -34.10 -12.44
C TYR A 30 -2.05 -34.32 -13.79
N HIS A 31 -1.35 -34.80 -14.82
CA HIS A 31 -1.89 -35.05 -16.16
C HIS A 31 -2.65 -33.84 -16.75
N ALA A 32 -2.13 -32.64 -16.52
CA ALA A 32 -2.76 -31.38 -16.90
C ALA A 32 -1.73 -30.37 -17.43
N SER A 33 -2.19 -29.29 -18.03
CA SER A 33 -1.32 -28.26 -18.62
C SER A 33 -0.52 -27.53 -17.55
N LEU A 34 0.73 -27.18 -17.89
CA LEU A 34 1.67 -26.54 -16.98
C LEU A 34 2.15 -25.20 -17.55
N ILE A 35 2.03 -24.13 -16.76
CA ILE A 35 2.76 -22.88 -16.98
C ILE A 35 4.06 -22.94 -16.16
N CYS A 36 5.19 -22.75 -16.82
CA CYS A 36 6.49 -22.54 -16.19
C CYS A 36 6.90 -21.08 -16.39
N PHE A 37 6.94 -20.32 -15.29
CA PHE A 37 7.30 -18.91 -15.28
C PHE A 37 8.73 -18.72 -14.79
N THR A 38 9.56 -18.07 -15.61
CA THR A 38 10.90 -17.59 -15.23
C THR A 38 11.14 -16.15 -15.72
N MET A 39 12.27 -15.55 -15.34
CA MET A 39 12.67 -14.22 -15.81
C MET A 39 13.75 -14.31 -16.90
N ASN A 40 13.58 -13.60 -18.00
CA ASN A 40 14.58 -13.43 -19.04
C ASN A 40 15.62 -12.35 -18.66
N ILE A 41 16.56 -12.73 -17.78
CA ILE A 41 17.61 -11.83 -17.27
C ILE A 41 18.94 -12.09 -17.99
N ALA A 42 19.55 -11.03 -18.53
CA ALA A 42 20.87 -11.08 -19.18
C ALA A 42 22.03 -11.02 -18.17
N GLY A 43 23.17 -11.62 -18.53
CA GLY A 43 24.40 -11.57 -17.72
C GLY A 43 24.48 -12.62 -16.59
N PRO A 44 25.54 -12.57 -15.77
CA PRO A 44 25.87 -13.61 -14.78
C PRO A 44 25.10 -13.49 -13.45
N VAL A 45 24.41 -12.38 -13.20
CA VAL A 45 23.55 -12.22 -12.02
C VAL A 45 22.10 -12.51 -12.44
N LYS A 46 21.56 -13.66 -12.04
CA LYS A 46 20.19 -14.08 -12.41
C LYS A 46 19.15 -13.80 -11.36
N ASN A 47 19.58 -13.44 -10.15
CA ASN A 47 18.69 -13.20 -9.04
C ASN A 47 19.32 -12.18 -8.08
N ASN A 48 18.53 -11.19 -7.69
CA ASN A 48 18.85 -10.17 -6.69
C ASN A 48 17.51 -9.59 -6.17
N PRO A 49 17.51 -8.69 -5.16
CA PRO A 49 16.27 -8.12 -4.64
C PRO A 49 15.36 -7.49 -5.70
N LEU A 50 15.91 -6.77 -6.67
CA LEU A 50 15.15 -6.12 -7.75
C LEU A 50 14.50 -7.14 -8.70
N ILE A 51 15.23 -8.19 -9.07
CA ILE A 51 14.73 -9.28 -9.93
C ILE A 51 13.63 -10.06 -9.21
N ARG A 52 13.78 -10.35 -7.91
CA ARG A 52 12.74 -11.02 -7.10
C ARG A 52 11.45 -10.21 -7.05
N GLN A 53 11.55 -8.89 -6.90
CA GLN A 53 10.39 -8.01 -6.93
C GLN A 53 9.71 -8.03 -8.30
N GLY A 54 10.48 -7.96 -9.39
CA GLY A 54 9.94 -8.11 -10.75
C GLY A 54 9.25 -9.45 -10.99
N PHE A 55 9.85 -10.54 -10.52
CA PHE A 55 9.27 -11.89 -10.58
C PHE A 55 7.98 -12.00 -9.75
N SER A 56 7.95 -11.40 -8.56
CA SER A 56 6.76 -11.37 -7.71
C SER A 56 5.62 -10.59 -8.38
N LEU A 57 5.95 -9.47 -9.06
CA LEU A 57 5.00 -8.71 -9.86
C LEU A 57 4.46 -9.51 -11.05
N GLY A 58 5.31 -10.25 -11.76
CA GLY A 58 4.88 -11.17 -12.82
C GLY A 58 3.94 -12.27 -12.32
N ASN A 59 4.22 -12.86 -11.15
CA ASN A 59 3.33 -13.83 -10.52
C ASN A 59 1.97 -13.21 -10.17
N ARG A 60 1.94 -11.95 -9.72
CA ARG A 60 0.70 -11.23 -9.43
C ARG A 60 -0.14 -11.06 -10.69
N TYR A 61 0.47 -10.63 -11.80
CA TYR A 61 -0.22 -10.51 -13.09
C TYR A 61 -0.77 -11.85 -13.59
N LEU A 62 0.02 -12.92 -13.46
CA LEU A 62 -0.41 -14.26 -13.86
C LEU A 62 -1.62 -14.72 -13.02
N LYS A 63 -1.53 -14.63 -11.69
CA LYS A 63 -2.65 -14.99 -10.80
C LYS A 63 -3.91 -14.17 -11.09
N GLN A 64 -3.77 -12.87 -11.33
CA GLN A 64 -4.89 -12.00 -11.68
C GLN A 64 -5.55 -12.43 -12.99
N LYS A 65 -4.77 -12.71 -14.04
CA LYS A 65 -5.28 -13.17 -15.34
C LYS A 65 -5.95 -14.54 -15.25
N LEU A 66 -5.35 -15.50 -14.53
CA LEU A 66 -5.96 -16.81 -14.29
C LEU A 66 -7.30 -16.68 -13.55
N SER A 67 -7.34 -15.87 -12.48
CA SER A 67 -8.55 -15.62 -11.70
C SER A 67 -9.65 -14.93 -12.52
N ALA A 68 -9.30 -13.92 -13.32
CA ALA A 68 -10.24 -13.20 -14.19
C ALA A 68 -10.90 -14.11 -15.23
N GLN A 69 -10.17 -15.13 -15.71
CA GLN A 69 -10.68 -16.15 -16.63
C GLN A 69 -11.29 -17.37 -15.92
N LYS A 70 -11.39 -17.33 -14.58
CA LYS A 70 -11.86 -18.45 -13.74
C LYS A 70 -11.11 -19.76 -13.99
N ILE A 71 -9.83 -19.68 -14.38
CA ILE A 71 -8.97 -20.83 -14.60
C ILE A 71 -8.55 -21.41 -13.25
N LYS A 72 -8.83 -22.69 -13.03
CA LYS A 72 -8.50 -23.37 -11.80
C LYS A 72 -7.02 -23.75 -11.78
N CYS A 73 -6.30 -23.25 -10.79
CA CYS A 73 -4.93 -23.67 -10.50
C CYS A 73 -4.98 -24.92 -9.61
N ILE A 74 -4.67 -26.09 -10.17
CA ILE A 74 -4.63 -27.39 -9.48
C ILE A 74 -3.46 -27.44 -8.51
N HIS A 75 -2.31 -26.91 -8.93
CA HIS A 75 -1.09 -26.91 -8.13
C HIS A 75 -0.25 -25.69 -8.44
N GLN A 76 0.37 -25.13 -7.41
CA GLN A 76 1.32 -24.04 -7.52
C GLN A 76 2.57 -24.33 -6.71
N GLU A 77 3.75 -24.09 -7.29
CA GLU A 77 5.03 -24.14 -6.60
C GLU A 77 5.92 -22.96 -7.03
N ILE A 78 6.68 -22.38 -6.10
CA ILE A 78 7.65 -21.31 -6.37
C ILE A 78 9.01 -21.74 -5.80
N ILE A 79 10.06 -21.56 -6.62
CA ILE A 79 11.44 -21.86 -6.27
C ILE A 79 12.27 -20.56 -6.37
N ASP A 80 12.88 -20.16 -5.26
CA ASP A 80 13.85 -19.03 -5.21
C ASP A 80 15.28 -19.58 -5.10
N LYS A 81 16.05 -19.45 -6.19
CA LYS A 81 17.46 -19.89 -6.25
C LYS A 81 18.33 -18.81 -6.88
N VAL A 82 19.62 -18.84 -6.58
CA VAL A 82 20.61 -17.88 -7.13
C VAL A 82 20.69 -17.92 -8.66
N THR A 83 20.31 -19.05 -9.27
CA THR A 83 20.23 -19.25 -10.73
C THR A 83 19.00 -18.61 -11.37
N GLY A 84 18.14 -17.94 -10.59
CA GLY A 84 16.88 -17.35 -11.03
C GLY A 84 15.67 -17.94 -10.31
N ASN A 85 14.59 -17.16 -10.29
CA ASN A 85 13.30 -17.58 -9.77
C ASN A 85 12.52 -18.41 -10.79
N GLU A 86 11.77 -19.38 -10.29
CA GLU A 86 10.93 -20.26 -11.09
C GLU A 86 9.57 -20.43 -10.40
N ALA A 87 8.48 -20.38 -11.15
CA ALA A 87 7.15 -20.74 -10.67
C ALA A 87 6.46 -21.70 -11.62
N TYR A 88 5.69 -22.60 -11.05
CA TYR A 88 4.99 -23.66 -11.75
C TYR A 88 3.51 -23.56 -11.39
N TYR A 89 2.64 -23.47 -12.40
CA TYR A 89 1.19 -23.45 -12.25
C TYR A 89 0.59 -24.56 -13.10
N VAL A 90 0.05 -25.58 -12.45
CA VAL A 90 -0.68 -26.66 -13.12
C VAL A 90 -2.14 -26.28 -13.18
N THR A 91 -2.75 -26.33 -14.36
CA THR A 91 -4.13 -25.89 -14.61
C THR A 91 -4.86 -26.89 -15.49
N ASP A 92 -6.17 -27.02 -15.31
CA ASP A 92 -7.06 -27.89 -16.09
C ASP A 92 -7.46 -27.34 -17.47
N THR A 93 -6.77 -26.29 -17.94
CA THR A 93 -7.14 -25.54 -19.14
C THR A 93 -6.29 -25.96 -20.34
N ASP A 94 -6.88 -25.85 -21.54
CA ASP A 94 -6.19 -26.12 -22.81
C ASP A 94 -4.89 -25.29 -22.97
N PRO A 95 -3.76 -25.91 -23.39
CA PRO A 95 -2.48 -25.24 -23.55
C PRO A 95 -2.49 -24.03 -24.49
N LYS A 96 -3.31 -24.03 -25.55
CA LYS A 96 -3.38 -22.90 -26.49
C LYS A 96 -4.07 -21.70 -25.84
N VAL A 97 -5.11 -21.94 -25.05
CA VAL A 97 -5.77 -20.89 -24.25
C VAL A 97 -4.80 -20.28 -23.24
N LEU A 98 -4.07 -21.13 -22.51
CA LEU A 98 -3.04 -20.66 -21.56
C LEU A 98 -1.93 -19.90 -22.26
N LYS A 99 -1.47 -20.37 -23.43
CA LYS A 99 -0.40 -19.70 -24.16
C LYS A 99 -0.84 -18.34 -24.69
N LYS A 100 -2.09 -18.19 -25.12
CA LYS A 100 -2.65 -16.88 -25.48
C LYS A 100 -2.63 -15.93 -24.27
N LEU A 101 -3.08 -16.41 -23.11
CA LEU A 101 -3.09 -15.63 -21.86
C LEU A 101 -1.68 -15.21 -21.44
N THR A 102 -0.70 -16.11 -21.51
CA THR A 102 0.68 -15.77 -21.13
C THR A 102 1.30 -14.78 -22.10
N VAL A 103 1.05 -14.92 -23.41
CA VAL A 103 1.50 -13.94 -24.41
C VAL A 103 0.90 -12.55 -24.16
N GLU A 104 -0.39 -12.45 -23.78
CA GLU A 104 -0.97 -11.15 -23.39
C GLU A 104 -0.21 -10.51 -22.22
N ILE A 105 0.23 -11.29 -21.23
CA ILE A 105 1.02 -10.77 -20.10
C ILE A 105 2.40 -10.29 -20.58
N GLU A 106 3.05 -11.08 -21.43
CA GLU A 106 4.38 -10.77 -21.98
C GLU A 106 4.39 -9.48 -22.82
N ASP A 107 3.33 -9.28 -23.61
CA ASP A 107 3.25 -8.19 -24.59
C ASP A 107 2.60 -6.92 -24.01
N ALA A 108 1.93 -6.99 -22.85
CA ALA A 108 1.17 -5.87 -22.28
C ALA A 108 2.02 -4.69 -21.76
N SER A 109 3.29 -4.91 -21.41
CA SER A 109 4.12 -3.86 -20.79
C SER A 109 5.63 -4.09 -20.97
N PRO A 110 6.48 -3.08 -20.76
CA PRO A 110 7.93 -3.24 -20.81
C PRO A 110 8.47 -4.34 -19.89
N ILE A 111 7.93 -4.50 -18.68
CA ILE A 111 8.33 -5.58 -17.75
C ILE A 111 7.80 -6.95 -18.21
N GLY A 112 6.65 -6.99 -18.89
CA GLY A 112 6.12 -8.19 -19.56
C GLY A 112 7.16 -8.88 -20.44
N ARG A 113 7.95 -8.08 -21.17
CA ARG A 113 9.03 -8.58 -22.04
C ARG A 113 10.19 -9.25 -21.30
N LEU A 114 10.28 -9.06 -19.98
CA LEU A 114 11.25 -9.74 -19.11
C LEU A 114 10.70 -11.06 -18.55
N PHE A 115 9.42 -11.35 -18.71
CA PHE A 115 8.84 -12.61 -18.29
C PHE A 115 9.07 -13.68 -19.33
N ASP A 116 9.24 -14.92 -18.89
CA ASP A 116 9.33 -16.10 -19.75
C ASP A 116 8.28 -17.09 -19.27
N LEU A 117 7.13 -17.08 -19.93
CA LEU A 117 5.95 -17.85 -19.55
C LEU A 117 5.74 -19.00 -20.54
N ASP A 118 6.45 -20.09 -20.28
CA ASP A 118 6.36 -21.31 -21.06
C ASP A 118 5.10 -22.10 -20.69
N VAL A 119 4.43 -22.66 -21.70
CA VAL A 119 3.24 -23.49 -21.52
C VAL A 119 3.52 -24.86 -22.11
N LEU A 120 3.30 -25.91 -21.32
CA LEU A 120 3.42 -27.30 -21.71
C LEU A 120 2.05 -27.99 -21.63
N SER A 121 1.75 -28.84 -22.61
CA SER A 121 0.58 -29.73 -22.57
C SER A 121 0.75 -30.84 -21.53
N SER A 122 -0.32 -31.61 -21.28
CA SER A 122 -0.29 -32.82 -20.45
C SER A 122 0.75 -33.84 -20.89
N GLU A 123 1.09 -33.86 -22.18
CA GLU A 123 2.10 -34.73 -22.79
C GLU A 123 3.52 -34.14 -22.71
N GLY A 124 3.66 -32.92 -22.18
CA GLY A 124 4.95 -32.21 -22.09
C GLY A 124 5.39 -31.51 -23.38
N LEU A 125 4.49 -31.34 -24.35
CA LEU A 125 4.77 -30.59 -25.57
C LEU A 125 4.63 -29.09 -25.29
N LYS A 126 5.67 -28.33 -25.62
CA LYS A 126 5.68 -26.88 -25.47
C LYS A 126 4.77 -26.23 -26.52
N THR A 127 3.86 -25.37 -26.08
CA THR A 127 3.03 -24.55 -26.97
C THR A 127 3.75 -23.24 -27.25
N GLU A 128 4.05 -22.98 -28.52
CA GLU A 128 4.81 -21.82 -28.98
C GLU A 128 3.90 -20.73 -29.55
N ARG A 129 4.46 -19.52 -29.72
CA ARG A 129 3.72 -18.37 -30.30
C ARG A 129 3.29 -18.63 -31.75
N THR A 130 4.10 -19.38 -32.50
CA THR A 130 3.83 -19.76 -33.89
C THR A 130 2.61 -20.66 -34.03
N ASP A 131 2.34 -21.49 -33.02
CA ASP A 131 1.16 -22.38 -32.99
C ASP A 131 -0.16 -21.59 -32.88
N LEU A 132 -0.06 -20.32 -32.48
CA LEU A 132 -1.17 -19.37 -32.38
C LEU A 132 -1.17 -18.32 -33.51
N GLY A 133 -0.25 -18.42 -34.49
CA GLY A 133 -0.08 -17.42 -35.55
C GLY A 133 0.42 -16.06 -35.06
N LEU A 134 1.05 -16.00 -33.89
CA LEU A 134 1.51 -14.76 -33.27
C LEU A 134 2.95 -14.41 -33.67
N ALA A 135 3.23 -13.11 -33.77
CA ALA A 135 4.55 -12.58 -34.10
C ALA A 135 5.62 -13.00 -33.07
N PRO A 136 6.89 -13.14 -33.48
CA PRO A 136 7.99 -13.45 -32.56
C PRO A 136 8.23 -12.30 -31.57
N ARG A 137 8.89 -12.63 -30.45
CA ARG A 137 9.31 -11.62 -29.46
C ARG A 137 10.24 -10.58 -30.07
N ILE A 138 10.03 -9.31 -29.71
CA ILE A 138 10.89 -8.19 -30.10
C ILE A 138 12.00 -7.94 -29.08
N CYS A 139 13.11 -7.38 -29.54
CA CYS A 139 14.29 -7.04 -28.74
C CYS A 139 13.95 -5.96 -27.71
N LEU A 140 14.50 -6.11 -26.50
CA LEU A 140 14.29 -5.16 -25.39
C LEU A 140 14.75 -3.74 -25.70
N ILE A 141 15.76 -3.58 -26.57
CA ILE A 141 16.42 -2.30 -26.85
C ILE A 141 15.97 -1.72 -28.19
N CYS A 142 16.10 -2.45 -29.31
CA CYS A 142 15.87 -1.91 -30.65
C CYS A 142 14.54 -2.33 -31.30
N ASN A 143 13.69 -3.10 -30.60
CA ASN A 143 12.39 -3.60 -31.08
C ASN A 143 12.42 -4.45 -32.37
N LYS A 144 13.60 -4.81 -32.90
CA LYS A 144 13.77 -5.82 -33.97
C LYS A 144 13.51 -7.23 -33.43
N PRO A 145 13.32 -8.27 -34.27
CA PRO A 145 13.14 -9.64 -33.78
C PRO A 145 14.25 -10.07 -32.80
N ALA A 146 13.88 -10.50 -31.59
CA ALA A 146 14.82 -10.76 -30.50
C ALA A 146 15.84 -11.86 -30.84
N LYS A 147 15.42 -12.89 -31.59
CA LYS A 147 16.29 -13.99 -32.04
C LYS A 147 17.41 -13.49 -32.96
N GLU A 148 17.13 -12.52 -33.81
CA GLU A 148 18.14 -11.93 -34.70
C GLU A 148 19.16 -11.13 -33.91
N CYS A 149 18.70 -10.27 -32.99
CA CYS A 149 19.59 -9.49 -32.12
C CYS A 149 20.48 -10.38 -31.24
N ALA A 150 19.93 -11.47 -30.71
CA ALA A 150 20.69 -12.43 -29.90
C ALA A 150 21.76 -13.14 -30.73
N ARG A 151 21.42 -13.60 -31.94
CA ARG A 151 22.36 -14.25 -32.86
C ARG A 151 23.48 -13.31 -33.29
N SER A 152 23.13 -12.07 -33.64
CA SER A 152 24.07 -11.06 -34.12
C SER A 152 24.81 -10.34 -32.99
N ARG A 153 24.53 -10.65 -31.71
CA ARG A 153 25.08 -9.97 -30.53
C ARG A 153 25.04 -8.44 -30.66
N THR A 154 23.93 -7.92 -31.19
CA THR A 154 23.78 -6.50 -31.54
C THR A 154 23.94 -5.54 -30.36
N HIS A 155 23.68 -6.02 -29.14
CA HIS A 155 23.79 -5.26 -27.91
C HIS A 155 24.74 -5.95 -26.93
N THR A 156 25.49 -5.15 -26.17
CA THR A 156 26.39 -5.69 -25.14
C THR A 156 25.60 -6.19 -23.92
N VAL A 157 26.25 -7.01 -23.08
CA VAL A 157 25.62 -7.52 -21.85
C VAL A 157 25.28 -6.37 -20.91
N GLU A 158 26.14 -5.35 -20.83
CA GLU A 158 25.97 -4.18 -19.99
C GLU A 158 24.77 -3.34 -20.43
N GLN A 159 24.59 -3.15 -21.74
CA GLN A 159 23.41 -2.46 -22.29
C GLN A 159 22.11 -3.18 -21.94
N LEU A 160 22.09 -4.52 -22.06
CA LEU A 160 20.95 -5.33 -21.68
C LEU A 160 20.67 -5.24 -20.17
N GLN A 161 21.69 -5.37 -19.32
CA GLN A 161 21.56 -5.28 -17.87
C GLN A 161 21.06 -3.90 -17.42
N SER A 162 21.56 -2.82 -18.02
CA SER A 162 21.09 -1.46 -17.76
C SER A 162 19.61 -1.28 -18.13
N THR A 163 19.23 -1.76 -19.32
CA THR A 163 17.83 -1.71 -19.80
C THR A 163 16.90 -2.52 -18.90
N ILE A 164 17.31 -3.74 -18.51
CA ILE A 164 16.55 -4.60 -17.59
C ILE A 164 16.35 -3.89 -16.24
N ARG A 165 17.41 -3.30 -15.68
CA ARG A 165 17.33 -2.56 -14.40
C ARG A 165 16.34 -1.40 -14.50
N GLN A 166 16.39 -0.61 -15.56
CA GLN A 166 15.47 0.51 -15.78
C GLN A 166 14.01 0.04 -15.88
N ILE A 167 13.75 -1.02 -16.64
CA ILE A 167 12.41 -1.61 -16.79
C ILE A 167 11.88 -2.09 -15.43
N LEU A 168 12.70 -2.86 -14.69
CA LEU A 168 12.32 -3.38 -13.38
C LEU A 168 12.03 -2.25 -12.39
N THR A 169 12.97 -1.32 -12.23
CA THR A 169 12.82 -0.19 -11.29
C THR A 169 11.58 0.63 -11.60
N ARG A 170 11.33 0.95 -12.88
CA ARG A 170 10.15 1.72 -13.27
C ARG A 170 8.86 0.97 -12.93
N ALA A 171 8.76 -0.30 -13.32
CA ALA A 171 7.55 -1.09 -13.11
C ALA A 171 7.26 -1.32 -11.61
N ILE A 172 8.29 -1.59 -10.81
CA ILE A 172 8.15 -1.76 -9.35
C ILE A 172 7.72 -0.45 -8.71
N ASN A 173 8.38 0.67 -9.04
CA ASN A 173 8.03 1.98 -8.48
C ASN A 173 6.58 2.38 -8.83
N GLU A 174 6.14 2.11 -10.06
CA GLU A 174 4.77 2.37 -10.49
C GLU A 174 3.77 1.48 -9.75
N SER A 175 4.05 0.18 -9.62
CA SER A 175 3.20 -0.76 -8.88
C SER A 175 3.10 -0.36 -7.41
N ASP A 176 4.22 -0.08 -6.75
CA ASP A 176 4.25 0.31 -5.34
C ASP A 176 3.48 1.60 -5.11
N SER A 177 3.65 2.60 -5.99
CA SER A 177 2.93 3.87 -5.89
C SER A 177 1.41 3.67 -5.98
N LYS A 178 0.95 2.82 -6.92
CA LYS A 178 -0.47 2.48 -7.08
C LYS A 178 -1.01 1.69 -5.88
N ASP A 179 -0.24 0.75 -5.37
CA ASP A 179 -0.62 -0.07 -4.22
C ASP A 179 -0.74 0.82 -2.96
N ALA A 180 0.24 1.69 -2.68
CA ALA A 180 0.19 2.63 -1.55
C ALA A 180 -1.04 3.55 -1.63
N ALA A 181 -1.32 4.11 -2.82
CA ALA A 181 -2.50 4.93 -3.05
C ALA A 181 -3.81 4.18 -2.80
N SER A 182 -3.87 2.92 -3.26
CA SER A 182 -5.05 2.08 -3.08
C SER A 182 -5.27 1.71 -1.62
N TYR A 183 -4.20 1.44 -0.86
CA TYR A 183 -4.28 1.20 0.58
C TYR A 183 -4.74 2.43 1.35
N ALA A 184 -4.20 3.60 1.04
CA ALA A 184 -4.61 4.86 1.67
C ALA A 184 -6.07 5.21 1.37
N LEU A 185 -6.48 5.14 0.10
CA LEU A 185 -7.87 5.36 -0.29
C LEU A 185 -8.82 4.38 0.41
N ARG A 186 -8.50 3.09 0.39
CA ARG A 186 -9.28 2.06 1.08
C ARG A 186 -9.42 2.38 2.56
N ALA A 187 -8.33 2.76 3.22
CA ALA A 187 -8.34 3.08 4.64
C ALA A 187 -9.21 4.29 5.00
N ILE A 188 -9.13 5.37 4.21
CA ILE A 188 -9.98 6.56 4.37
C ILE A 188 -11.46 6.20 4.17
N LEU A 189 -11.79 5.43 3.14
CA LEU A 189 -13.18 5.01 2.89
C LEU A 189 -13.73 4.10 4.00
N HIS A 190 -12.90 3.19 4.53
CA HIS A 190 -13.28 2.37 5.67
C HIS A 190 -13.50 3.20 6.94
N GLU A 191 -12.67 4.21 7.20
CA GLU A 191 -12.86 5.17 8.29
C GLU A 191 -14.17 5.96 8.12
N ALA A 192 -14.44 6.48 6.91
CA ALA A 192 -15.67 7.20 6.62
C ALA A 192 -16.91 6.31 6.83
N CYS A 193 -16.79 5.00 6.56
CA CYS A 193 -17.88 4.03 6.69
C CYS A 193 -17.97 3.31 8.05
N THR A 194 -17.03 3.54 8.98
CA THR A 194 -17.15 3.07 10.37
C THR A 194 -18.37 3.73 10.99
N THR A 195 -19.32 2.94 11.50
CA THR A 195 -20.65 3.43 11.87
C THR A 195 -21.26 2.59 12.99
N PRO A 196 -21.87 3.16 14.04
CA PRO A 196 -22.00 4.60 14.28
C PRO A 196 -20.68 5.26 14.73
N LYS A 197 -20.45 6.51 14.30
CA LYS A 197 -19.22 7.26 14.54
C LYS A 197 -19.50 8.56 15.32
N PRO A 198 -19.44 8.54 16.67
CA PRO A 198 -19.91 9.64 17.50
C PRO A 198 -19.36 11.03 17.12
N GLY A 199 -20.26 11.93 16.73
CA GLY A 199 -19.97 13.32 16.38
C GLY A 199 -19.34 13.55 15.02
N LEU A 200 -19.06 12.49 14.25
CA LEU A 200 -18.41 12.55 12.94
C LEU A 200 -19.39 12.14 11.83
N VAL A 201 -19.06 12.51 10.59
CA VAL A 201 -19.79 12.05 9.41
C VAL A 201 -19.58 10.55 9.21
N ASP A 202 -20.66 9.80 9.03
CA ASP A 202 -20.64 8.38 8.70
C ASP A 202 -21.79 7.98 7.76
N ARG A 203 -22.17 6.70 7.73
CA ARG A 203 -23.25 6.20 6.85
C ARG A 203 -24.67 6.51 7.36
N LEU A 204 -24.82 6.89 8.63
CA LEU A 204 -26.11 7.17 9.25
C LEU A 204 -26.42 8.67 9.26
N ASP A 205 -25.43 9.51 9.57
CA ASP A 205 -25.63 10.96 9.65
C ASP A 205 -24.33 11.77 9.45
N ASN A 206 -24.48 13.09 9.49
CA ASN A 206 -23.38 14.05 9.32
C ASN A 206 -22.67 14.38 10.65
N GLY A 207 -23.01 13.69 11.75
CA GLY A 207 -22.54 13.99 13.08
C GLY A 207 -22.76 15.46 13.44
N SER A 208 -21.72 16.08 14.01
CA SER A 208 -21.76 17.50 14.41
C SER A 208 -21.56 18.47 13.23
N HIS A 209 -21.52 18.00 11.99
CA HIS A 209 -21.27 18.83 10.80
C HIS A 209 -22.56 19.25 10.09
N LYS A 210 -22.51 20.40 9.44
CA LYS A 210 -23.61 20.94 8.61
C LYS A 210 -23.20 21.24 7.18
N ASP A 211 -21.89 21.17 6.93
CA ASP A 211 -21.20 21.56 5.71
C ASP A 211 -20.66 20.36 4.93
N MET A 212 -20.72 19.15 5.49
CA MET A 212 -20.23 17.93 4.88
C MET A 212 -21.13 16.74 5.21
N ASP A 213 -21.13 15.76 4.31
CA ASP A 213 -21.80 14.48 4.42
C ASP A 213 -20.92 13.36 3.86
N ILE A 214 -21.42 12.13 3.87
CA ILE A 214 -20.65 10.97 3.39
C ILE A 214 -20.24 11.10 1.91
N PHE A 215 -21.05 11.76 1.07
CA PHE A 215 -20.72 11.95 -0.34
C PHE A 215 -19.60 12.98 -0.52
N THR A 216 -19.59 14.03 0.30
CA THR A 216 -18.48 14.99 0.39
C THR A 216 -17.17 14.27 0.72
N PHE A 217 -17.20 13.28 1.62
CA PHE A 217 -16.05 12.42 1.92
C PHE A 217 -15.65 11.56 0.71
N MET A 218 -16.59 10.97 -0.02
CA MET A 218 -16.30 10.17 -1.21
C MET A 218 -15.64 11.00 -2.32
N ASP A 219 -16.19 12.19 -2.61
CA ASP A 219 -15.65 13.11 -3.61
C ASP A 219 -14.24 13.53 -3.24
N SER A 220 -14.04 13.92 -1.98
CA SER A 220 -12.73 14.26 -1.43
C SER A 220 -11.73 13.11 -1.54
N ALA A 221 -12.11 11.89 -1.16
CA ALA A 221 -11.22 10.74 -1.19
C ALA A 221 -10.82 10.37 -2.63
N SER A 222 -11.75 10.50 -3.60
CA SER A 222 -11.52 10.17 -5.01
C SER A 222 -10.40 11.00 -5.64
N VAL A 223 -10.34 12.31 -5.34
CA VAL A 223 -9.32 13.22 -5.88
C VAL A 223 -7.97 13.10 -5.18
N LEU A 224 -7.92 12.47 -4.00
CA LEU A 224 -6.68 12.28 -3.24
C LEU A 224 -5.90 11.02 -3.63
N TRP A 225 -6.49 10.08 -4.38
CA TRP A 225 -5.78 8.87 -4.81
C TRP A 225 -4.46 9.15 -5.57
N PRO A 226 -4.41 10.08 -6.56
CA PRO A 226 -3.16 10.42 -7.25
C PRO A 226 -2.10 11.05 -6.33
N TYR A 227 -2.53 11.79 -5.30
CA TYR A 227 -1.64 12.41 -4.32
C TYR A 227 -0.91 11.34 -3.49
N PHE A 228 -1.62 10.35 -2.96
CA PHE A 228 -1.01 9.27 -2.19
C PHE A 228 0.05 8.49 -2.98
N GLY A 229 -0.23 8.21 -4.27
CA GLY A 229 0.75 7.58 -5.16
C GLY A 229 1.97 8.48 -5.43
N SER A 230 1.77 9.79 -5.49
CA SER A 230 2.86 10.76 -5.66
C SER A 230 3.74 10.86 -4.41
N CYS A 231 3.17 10.79 -3.21
CA CYS A 231 3.92 10.69 -1.96
C CYS A 231 4.80 9.44 -1.92
N ALA A 232 4.26 8.26 -2.26
CA ALA A 232 5.04 7.03 -2.31
C ALA A 232 6.17 7.09 -3.35
N ARG A 233 5.89 7.65 -4.53
CA ARG A 233 6.92 7.86 -5.57
C ARG A 233 8.03 8.78 -5.10
N LEU A 234 7.68 9.92 -4.48
CA LEU A 234 8.67 10.85 -3.92
C LEU A 234 9.49 10.20 -2.82
N GLY A 235 8.85 9.48 -1.90
CA GLY A 235 9.53 8.72 -0.86
C GLY A 235 10.57 7.74 -1.43
N ARG A 236 10.24 7.05 -2.53
CA ARG A 236 11.18 6.18 -3.23
C ARG A 236 12.34 6.93 -3.87
N GLN A 237 12.07 8.08 -4.50
CA GLN A 237 13.08 8.92 -5.16
C GLN A 237 14.06 9.55 -4.17
N THR A 238 13.59 9.89 -2.97
CA THR A 238 14.40 10.51 -1.91
C THR A 238 14.88 9.50 -0.87
N ALA A 239 14.70 8.19 -1.07
CA ALA A 239 15.05 7.15 -0.10
C ALA A 239 16.55 7.15 0.27
N SER A 240 17.43 7.57 -0.65
CA SER A 240 18.87 7.70 -0.40
C SER A 240 19.26 9.00 0.33
N LEU A 241 18.33 9.94 0.46
CA LEU A 241 18.49 11.18 1.21
C LEU A 241 18.02 10.99 2.66
N SER A 242 18.21 12.01 3.50
CA SER A 242 17.67 12.00 4.85
C SER A 242 16.14 11.89 4.84
N ALA A 243 15.57 11.29 5.89
CA ALA A 243 14.12 11.14 6.00
C ALA A 243 13.39 12.49 6.00
N THR A 244 13.97 13.50 6.65
CA THR A 244 13.42 14.87 6.69
C THR A 244 13.38 15.54 5.32
N GLU A 245 14.36 15.31 4.44
CA GLU A 245 14.32 15.78 3.04
C GLU A 245 13.14 15.21 2.27
N THR A 246 12.73 13.97 2.56
CA THR A 246 11.53 13.38 1.97
C THR A 246 10.28 14.12 2.44
N PHE A 247 10.18 14.41 3.74
CA PHE A 247 9.06 15.18 4.26
C PHE A 247 8.98 16.56 3.61
N PHE A 248 10.10 17.27 3.48
CA PHE A 248 10.13 18.55 2.77
C PHE A 248 9.66 18.44 1.32
N ALA A 249 10.08 17.39 0.59
CA ALA A 249 9.68 17.17 -0.80
C ALA A 249 8.15 16.99 -0.96
N ILE A 250 7.51 16.24 -0.06
CA ILE A 250 6.06 15.97 -0.16
C ILE A 250 5.19 17.15 0.28
N ARG A 251 5.72 18.17 1.00
CA ARG A 251 4.93 19.34 1.43
C ARG A 251 4.33 20.11 0.26
N LYS A 252 5.00 20.16 -0.90
CA LYS A 252 4.45 20.79 -2.10
C LYS A 252 3.25 20.02 -2.64
N GLU A 253 3.37 18.71 -2.74
CA GLU A 253 2.27 17.84 -3.17
C GLU A 253 1.09 17.90 -2.19
N GLY A 254 1.35 17.98 -0.88
CA GLY A 254 0.31 18.11 0.14
C GLY A 254 -0.51 19.39 -0.02
N ARG A 255 0.11 20.53 -0.35
CA ARG A 255 -0.62 21.78 -0.62
C ARG A 255 -1.50 21.67 -1.85
N LYS A 256 -1.00 21.05 -2.93
CA LYS A 256 -1.81 20.80 -4.12
C LYS A 256 -2.99 19.87 -3.80
N ALA A 257 -2.76 18.83 -3.01
CA ALA A 257 -3.82 17.92 -2.57
C ALA A 257 -4.89 18.63 -1.73
N GLU A 258 -4.50 19.61 -0.90
CA GLU A 258 -5.46 20.46 -0.19
C GLU A 258 -6.31 21.28 -1.16
N GLU A 259 -5.71 21.87 -2.21
CA GLU A 259 -6.42 22.61 -3.25
C GLU A 259 -7.38 21.72 -4.05
N ASP A 260 -6.90 20.54 -4.49
CA ASP A 260 -7.71 19.56 -5.24
C ASP A 260 -8.90 19.08 -4.39
N MET A 261 -8.68 18.81 -3.10
CA MET A 261 -9.72 18.42 -2.15
C MET A 261 -10.76 19.52 -1.94
N VAL A 262 -10.32 20.76 -1.70
CA VAL A 262 -11.22 21.92 -1.52
C VAL A 262 -12.03 22.19 -2.78
N GLY A 263 -11.44 22.02 -3.97
CA GLY A 263 -12.14 22.16 -5.25
C GLY A 263 -13.24 21.11 -5.43
N ALA A 264 -12.95 19.85 -5.07
CA ALA A 264 -13.92 18.74 -5.17
C ALA A 264 -15.08 18.85 -4.17
N THR A 265 -14.85 19.47 -3.01
CA THR A 265 -15.83 19.56 -1.92
C THR A 265 -16.55 20.90 -1.84
N GLY A 266 -16.45 21.74 -2.88
CA GLY A 266 -17.12 23.05 -2.89
C GLY A 266 -16.65 24.01 -1.80
N GLY A 267 -15.39 23.90 -1.35
CA GLY A 267 -14.82 24.76 -0.31
C GLY A 267 -14.67 24.10 1.07
N VAL A 268 -15.15 22.88 1.25
CA VAL A 268 -15.30 22.24 2.56
C VAL A 268 -14.04 21.47 2.96
N ASN A 269 -13.55 21.74 4.17
CA ASN A 269 -12.31 21.15 4.70
C ASN A 269 -12.54 19.73 5.25
N THR A 270 -12.60 18.74 4.35
CA THR A 270 -13.02 17.37 4.66
C THR A 270 -11.86 16.48 5.14
N HIS A 271 -10.75 16.43 4.40
CA HIS A 271 -9.64 15.49 4.65
C HIS A 271 -8.27 16.16 4.88
N LYS A 272 -8.20 17.41 5.33
CA LYS A 272 -6.90 18.08 5.51
C LYS A 272 -5.98 17.38 6.51
N GLY A 273 -6.53 16.81 7.59
CA GLY A 273 -5.75 16.01 8.53
C GLY A 273 -5.26 14.71 7.89
N ALA A 274 -6.13 13.98 7.20
CA ALA A 274 -5.78 12.80 6.41
C ALA A 274 -4.73 13.06 5.33
N ILE A 275 -4.75 14.20 4.63
CA ILE A 275 -3.72 14.59 3.64
C ILE A 275 -2.34 14.62 4.29
N PHE A 276 -2.26 15.19 5.50
CA PHE A 276 -1.03 15.22 6.28
C PHE A 276 -0.62 13.82 6.75
N THR A 277 -1.51 13.07 7.42
CA THR A 277 -1.17 11.77 8.01
C THR A 277 -0.92 10.69 6.95
N MET A 278 -1.86 10.46 6.03
CA MET A 278 -1.75 9.47 4.97
C MET A 278 -0.67 9.81 3.95
N GLY A 279 -0.45 11.09 3.66
CA GLY A 279 0.63 11.52 2.77
C GLY A 279 2.01 11.15 3.30
N ILE A 280 2.27 11.40 4.59
CA ILE A 280 3.52 11.01 5.27
C ILE A 280 3.66 9.49 5.29
N LEU A 281 2.59 8.75 5.62
CA LEU A 281 2.62 7.29 5.60
C LEU A 281 2.94 6.74 4.20
N CYS A 282 2.30 7.24 3.15
CA CYS A 282 2.57 6.81 1.78
C CYS A 282 4.03 7.09 1.38
N ALA A 283 4.58 8.24 1.77
CA ALA A 283 5.97 8.55 1.54
C ALA A 283 6.93 7.64 2.33
N ALA A 284 6.61 7.33 3.58
CA ALA A 284 7.35 6.35 4.38
C ALA A 284 7.35 4.96 3.73
N LEU A 285 6.19 4.48 3.25
CA LEU A 285 6.09 3.24 2.45
C LEU A 285 7.01 3.30 1.22
N GLY A 286 7.06 4.44 0.53
CA GLY A 286 7.95 4.69 -0.60
C GLY A 286 9.45 4.63 -0.24
N ARG A 287 9.84 5.06 0.96
CA ARG A 287 11.23 4.97 1.43
C ARG A 287 11.62 3.54 1.81
N LEU A 288 10.66 2.74 2.26
CA LEU A 288 10.89 1.40 2.78
C LEU A 288 10.87 0.31 1.70
N ASP A 289 11.64 -0.76 1.91
CA ASP A 289 11.50 -1.99 1.13
C ASP A 289 10.06 -2.54 1.24
N ARG A 290 9.54 -3.10 0.15
CA ARG A 290 8.17 -3.63 0.09
C ARG A 290 7.84 -4.62 1.21
N LYS A 291 8.77 -5.50 1.56
CA LYS A 291 8.65 -6.48 2.66
C LYS A 291 8.40 -5.84 4.03
N SER A 292 8.86 -4.60 4.21
CA SER A 292 8.69 -3.86 5.47
C SER A 292 7.31 -3.24 5.58
N TRP A 293 6.49 -3.25 4.52
CA TRP A 293 5.15 -2.69 4.57
C TRP A 293 4.21 -3.52 5.47
N LYS A 294 4.54 -4.78 5.74
CA LYS A 294 3.83 -5.62 6.72
C LYS A 294 4.19 -5.33 8.18
N LYS A 295 5.07 -4.36 8.44
CA LYS A 295 5.66 -4.11 9.75
C LYS A 295 5.27 -2.70 10.23
N PRO A 296 4.10 -2.55 10.87
CA PRO A 296 3.62 -1.25 11.33
C PRO A 296 4.66 -0.47 12.12
N GLU A 297 5.43 -1.14 12.98
CA GLU A 297 6.48 -0.54 13.78
C GLU A 297 7.59 0.12 12.95
N ILE A 298 7.95 -0.47 11.80
CA ILE A 298 8.96 0.11 10.89
C ILE A 298 8.38 1.30 10.13
N ILE A 299 7.13 1.19 9.66
CA ILE A 299 6.46 2.28 8.95
C ILE A 299 6.33 3.51 9.86
N LEU A 300 5.87 3.29 11.09
CA LEU A 300 5.67 4.36 12.07
C LEU A 300 6.99 4.98 12.51
N GLN A 301 8.07 4.19 12.64
CA GLN A 301 9.41 4.73 12.91
C GLN A 301 9.90 5.61 11.74
N GLU A 302 9.71 5.18 10.50
CA GLU A 302 10.10 5.98 9.34
C GLU A 302 9.32 7.30 9.28
N CYS A 303 8.03 7.29 9.66
CA CYS A 303 7.23 8.51 9.78
C CYS A 303 7.80 9.47 10.84
N ALA A 304 8.25 8.95 11.99
CA ALA A 304 8.90 9.73 13.03
C ALA A 304 10.21 10.36 12.52
N GLU A 305 11.07 9.57 11.86
CA GLU A 305 12.32 10.08 11.29
C GLU A 305 12.08 11.15 10.22
N MET A 306 11.07 10.95 9.37
CA MET A 306 10.66 11.93 8.37
C MET A 306 10.21 13.26 8.98
N THR A 307 9.58 13.21 10.15
CA THR A 307 8.99 14.38 10.81
C THR A 307 9.78 14.87 12.01
N LYS A 308 11.02 14.41 12.18
CA LYS A 308 11.92 14.85 13.23
C LYS A 308 12.16 16.37 13.17
N GLY A 309 11.90 17.06 14.27
CA GLY A 309 11.99 18.52 14.38
C GLY A 309 10.74 19.25 13.86
N LEU A 310 9.67 18.54 13.48
CA LEU A 310 8.47 19.14 12.89
C LEU A 310 7.82 20.14 13.84
N THR A 311 7.58 19.78 15.11
CA THR A 311 6.87 20.68 16.03
C THR A 311 7.71 21.94 16.31
N ALA A 312 9.02 21.77 16.53
CA ALA A 312 9.94 22.88 16.71
C ALA A 312 9.94 23.81 15.48
N HIS A 313 9.97 23.26 14.27
CA HIS A 313 9.97 24.05 13.03
C HIS A 313 8.63 24.73 12.74
N ASP A 314 7.52 23.99 12.76
CA ASP A 314 6.19 24.50 12.39
C ASP A 314 5.62 25.47 13.44
N PHE A 315 6.11 25.42 14.69
CA PHE A 315 5.74 26.35 15.75
C PHE A 315 6.82 27.42 16.04
N ALA A 316 7.95 27.41 15.33
CA ALA A 316 8.97 28.45 15.46
C ALA A 316 8.41 29.83 15.09
N GLY A 317 8.61 30.82 15.96
CA GLY A 317 8.13 32.19 15.74
C GLY A 317 6.59 32.31 15.72
N LEU A 318 5.86 31.29 16.16
CA LEU A 318 4.42 31.34 16.28
C LEU A 318 4.04 32.31 17.42
N THR A 319 3.10 33.19 17.13
CA THR A 319 2.56 34.20 18.03
C THR A 319 1.05 34.21 17.94
N ILE A 320 0.38 34.79 18.94
CA ILE A 320 -1.08 34.94 18.95
C ILE A 320 -1.57 35.64 17.67
N LYS A 321 -0.76 36.57 17.11
CA LYS A 321 -1.10 37.34 15.91
C LYS A 321 -1.01 36.55 14.60
N ASN A 322 -0.15 35.52 14.52
CA ASN A 322 0.06 34.76 13.27
C ASN A 322 -0.49 33.33 13.31
N ALA A 323 -1.08 32.89 14.43
CA ALA A 323 -1.72 31.57 14.55
C ALA A 323 -3.02 31.49 13.72
N ARG A 324 -2.96 30.74 12.62
CA ARG A 324 -4.07 30.61 11.65
C ARG A 324 -4.94 29.37 11.90
N THR A 325 -4.34 28.28 12.38
CA THR A 325 -5.06 27.01 12.59
C THR A 325 -5.47 26.81 14.05
N ALA A 326 -6.51 26.01 14.28
CA ALA A 326 -6.93 25.64 15.64
C ALA A 326 -5.78 24.98 16.42
N GLY A 327 -5.02 24.08 15.79
CA GLY A 327 -3.86 23.44 16.41
C GLY A 327 -2.78 24.43 16.84
N GLN A 328 -2.46 25.44 16.01
CA GLN A 328 -1.51 26.50 16.37
C GLN A 328 -2.00 27.32 17.58
N LYS A 329 -3.28 27.68 17.62
CA LYS A 329 -3.86 28.43 18.75
C LYS A 329 -3.82 27.60 20.04
N LEU A 330 -4.10 26.30 19.96
CA LEU A 330 -4.04 25.39 21.10
C LEU A 330 -2.60 25.16 21.58
N TYR A 331 -1.64 25.09 20.66
CA TYR A 331 -0.22 25.01 21.03
C TYR A 331 0.24 26.24 21.82
N LEU A 332 -0.12 27.45 21.38
CA LEU A 332 0.25 28.68 22.11
C LEU A 332 -0.39 28.76 23.51
N LYS A 333 -1.62 28.26 23.65
CA LYS A 333 -2.38 28.40 24.90
C LYS A 333 -2.10 27.28 25.90
N TYR A 334 -1.87 26.06 25.42
CA TYR A 334 -1.83 24.84 26.24
C TYR A 334 -0.64 23.91 25.92
N HIS A 335 0.26 24.29 25.01
CA HIS A 335 1.36 23.44 24.51
C HIS A 335 0.91 22.10 23.91
N ILE A 336 -0.34 22.02 23.44
CA ILE A 336 -0.88 20.85 22.76
C ILE A 336 -0.35 20.81 21.32
N THR A 337 0.44 19.80 21.00
CA THR A 337 1.05 19.61 19.67
C THR A 337 0.12 18.95 18.66
N GLY A 338 -0.87 18.18 19.13
CA GLY A 338 -1.85 17.46 18.31
C GLY A 338 -1.21 16.42 17.39
N VAL A 339 -1.76 16.26 16.19
CA VAL A 339 -1.29 15.26 15.21
C VAL A 339 0.17 15.43 14.79
N ARG A 340 0.72 16.66 14.87
CA ARG A 340 2.15 16.91 14.58
C ARG A 340 3.06 16.22 15.58
N GLY A 341 2.74 16.36 16.88
CA GLY A 341 3.49 15.68 17.94
C GLY A 341 3.31 14.17 17.88
N GLN A 342 2.08 13.71 17.63
CA GLN A 342 1.83 12.28 17.39
C GLN A 342 2.73 11.76 16.25
N MET A 343 2.79 12.46 15.11
CA MET A 343 3.58 12.00 13.96
C MET A 343 5.09 11.99 14.24
N GLU A 344 5.60 13.04 14.89
CA GLU A 344 7.02 13.17 15.28
C GLU A 344 7.48 12.06 16.24
N GLU A 345 6.56 11.53 17.06
CA GLU A 345 6.80 10.41 17.99
C GLU A 345 6.47 9.03 17.37
N GLY A 346 6.07 8.96 16.09
CA GLY A 346 5.72 7.69 15.43
C GLY A 346 4.32 7.18 15.77
N LEU A 347 3.36 8.10 15.90
CA LEU A 347 1.93 7.89 16.16
C LEU A 347 1.67 6.94 17.35
N PRO A 348 2.08 7.30 18.58
CA PRO A 348 1.94 6.42 19.75
C PRO A 348 0.49 5.99 20.02
N ALA A 349 -0.50 6.85 19.80
CA ALA A 349 -1.91 6.47 19.94
C ALA A 349 -2.33 5.38 18.96
N VAL A 350 -1.80 5.39 17.73
CA VAL A 350 -2.02 4.31 16.75
C VAL A 350 -1.29 3.05 17.19
N ARG A 351 0.01 3.18 17.49
CA ARG A 351 0.92 2.06 17.76
C ARG A 351 0.49 1.23 18.97
N TYR A 352 0.12 1.90 20.06
CA TYR A 352 -0.08 1.27 21.36
C TYR A 352 -1.56 1.14 21.74
N THR A 353 -2.47 1.78 21.03
CA THR A 353 -3.90 1.77 21.39
C THR A 353 -4.81 1.42 20.21
N GLY A 354 -4.86 2.26 19.17
CA GLY A 354 -5.82 2.11 18.07
C GLY A 354 -5.65 0.81 17.26
N LEU A 355 -4.44 0.55 16.75
CA LEU A 355 -4.18 -0.65 15.95
C LEU A 355 -4.32 -1.94 16.78
N PRO A 356 -3.80 -2.02 18.02
CA PRO A 356 -4.08 -3.15 18.92
C PRO A 356 -5.58 -3.37 19.17
N ALA A 357 -6.36 -2.32 19.44
CA ALA A 357 -7.80 -2.42 19.68
C ALA A 357 -8.54 -2.94 18.44
N LEU A 358 -8.20 -2.45 17.25
CA LEU A 358 -8.76 -2.93 15.97
C LEU A 358 -8.47 -4.43 15.77
N LYS A 359 -7.20 -4.84 15.92
CA LYS A 359 -6.78 -6.24 15.77
C LYS A 359 -7.45 -7.15 16.78
N ALA A 360 -7.54 -6.73 18.03
CA ALA A 360 -8.16 -7.49 19.09
C ALA A 360 -9.69 -7.61 18.91
N GLY A 361 -10.34 -6.65 18.26
CA GLY A 361 -11.77 -6.74 17.92
C GLY A 361 -12.01 -7.80 16.86
N VAL A 362 -11.24 -7.75 15.76
CA VAL A 362 -11.34 -8.75 14.70
C VAL A 362 -10.99 -10.15 15.19
N ALA A 363 -9.96 -10.30 16.04
CA ALA A 363 -9.58 -11.59 16.62
C ALA A 363 -10.68 -12.21 17.51
N ARG A 364 -11.59 -11.39 18.05
CA ARG A 364 -12.77 -11.84 18.80
C ARG A 364 -13.95 -12.21 17.91
N GLY A 365 -13.81 -12.14 16.58
CA GLY A 365 -14.87 -12.43 15.62
C GLY A 365 -15.79 -11.25 15.32
N LEU A 366 -15.48 -10.04 15.82
CA LEU A 366 -16.22 -8.83 15.46
C LEU A 366 -16.00 -8.48 13.99
N SER A 367 -17.01 -7.88 13.38
CA SER A 367 -16.87 -7.27 12.07
C SER A 367 -15.82 -6.14 12.11
N LEU A 368 -15.25 -5.84 10.94
CA LEU A 368 -14.29 -4.76 10.81
C LEU A 368 -14.87 -3.38 11.20
N ASN A 369 -16.19 -3.22 11.07
CA ASN A 369 -16.92 -2.03 11.50
C ASN A 369 -16.96 -1.92 13.03
N GLU A 370 -17.40 -2.97 13.72
CA GLU A 370 -17.46 -3.00 15.20
C GLU A 370 -16.08 -2.83 15.84
N ALA A 371 -15.07 -3.53 15.30
CA ALA A 371 -13.70 -3.38 15.75
C ALA A 371 -13.17 -1.94 15.48
N GLY A 372 -13.59 -1.31 14.39
CA GLY A 372 -13.31 0.08 14.04
C GLY A 372 -13.92 1.08 15.03
N CYS A 373 -15.19 0.90 15.39
CA CYS A 373 -15.87 1.73 16.39
C CYS A 373 -15.14 1.68 17.74
N GLY A 374 -14.78 0.48 18.22
CA GLY A 374 -14.01 0.33 19.45
C GLY A 374 -12.62 0.99 19.36
N ALA A 375 -11.91 0.79 18.24
CA ALA A 375 -10.60 1.40 18.01
C ALA A 375 -10.68 2.94 17.97
N LEU A 376 -11.74 3.50 17.38
CA LEU A 376 -11.95 4.95 17.34
C LEU A 376 -12.11 5.53 18.75
N LEU A 377 -12.99 4.94 19.57
CA LEU A 377 -13.16 5.39 20.95
C LEU A 377 -11.86 5.27 21.75
N ALA A 378 -11.11 4.18 21.56
CA ALA A 378 -9.81 4.00 22.19
C ALA A 378 -8.82 5.10 21.76
N LEU A 379 -8.78 5.47 20.47
CA LEU A 379 -7.97 6.57 19.94
C LEU A 379 -8.36 7.93 20.54
N MET A 380 -9.65 8.19 20.75
CA MET A 380 -10.10 9.41 21.44
C MET A 380 -9.50 9.52 22.85
N THR A 381 -9.35 8.38 23.55
CA THR A 381 -8.78 8.39 24.91
C THR A 381 -7.25 8.50 24.95
N ALA A 382 -6.57 8.15 23.86
CA ALA A 382 -5.11 8.07 23.77
C ALA A 382 -4.46 9.29 23.10
N ALA A 383 -5.19 10.02 22.26
CA ALA A 383 -4.69 11.21 21.56
C ALA A 383 -5.41 12.48 22.03
N THR A 384 -4.66 13.56 22.18
CA THR A 384 -5.25 14.90 22.41
C THR A 384 -5.82 15.45 21.11
N ASP A 385 -7.11 15.21 20.87
CA ASP A 385 -7.82 15.66 19.67
C ASP A 385 -8.05 17.18 19.68
N THR A 386 -7.30 17.89 18.85
CA THR A 386 -7.40 19.35 18.73
C THR A 386 -8.72 19.82 18.10
N ASN A 387 -9.38 19.01 17.27
CA ASN A 387 -10.67 19.36 16.67
C ASN A 387 -11.78 19.33 17.71
N LEU A 388 -11.77 18.31 18.58
CA LEU A 388 -12.74 18.20 19.67
C LEU A 388 -12.60 19.38 20.66
N ILE A 389 -11.36 19.74 21.03
CA ILE A 389 -11.11 20.90 21.89
C ILE A 389 -11.52 22.22 21.21
N ALA A 390 -11.24 22.37 19.91
CA ALA A 390 -11.54 23.59 19.17
C ALA A 390 -13.03 23.85 18.98
N ARG A 391 -13.85 22.78 18.89
CA ARG A 391 -15.32 22.90 18.83
C ARG A 391 -16.00 23.03 20.18
N SER A 392 -15.29 22.71 21.26
CA SER A 392 -15.78 22.81 22.64
C SER A 392 -14.82 23.62 23.51
N ASN A 393 -14.15 22.98 24.45
CA ASN A 393 -13.09 23.54 25.30
C ASN A 393 -12.33 22.40 25.99
N LEU A 394 -11.23 22.75 26.68
CA LEU A 394 -10.37 21.77 27.33
C LEU A 394 -11.08 20.96 28.42
N ARG A 395 -11.98 21.58 29.19
CA ARG A 395 -12.74 20.93 30.26
C ARG A 395 -13.70 19.89 29.69
N THR A 396 -14.49 20.26 28.69
CA THR A 396 -15.42 19.35 28.01
C THR A 396 -14.68 18.18 27.38
N TRP A 397 -13.50 18.41 26.79
CA TRP A 397 -12.65 17.32 26.31
C TRP A 397 -12.23 16.38 27.44
N GLN A 398 -11.70 16.90 28.57
CA GLN A 398 -11.30 16.08 29.72
C GLN A 398 -12.46 15.23 30.29
N GLU A 399 -13.62 15.84 30.46
CA GLU A 399 -14.83 15.15 30.93
C GLU A 399 -15.27 14.04 29.95
N THR A 400 -15.23 14.33 28.65
CA THR A 400 -15.54 13.35 27.59
C THR A 400 -14.56 12.18 27.63
N ILE A 401 -13.26 12.44 27.70
CA ILE A 401 -12.23 11.39 27.76
C ILE A 401 -12.36 10.55 29.02
N SER A 402 -12.63 11.17 30.18
CA SER A 402 -12.84 10.44 31.44
C SER A 402 -13.98 9.43 31.32
N ARG A 403 -15.12 9.88 30.78
CA ARG A 403 -16.27 9.01 30.56
C ARG A 403 -16.00 7.90 29.55
N LEU A 404 -15.33 8.21 28.43
CA LEU A 404 -14.97 7.19 27.44
C LEU A 404 -14.03 6.13 28.03
N LYS A 405 -13.10 6.53 28.92
CA LYS A 405 -12.24 5.57 29.63
C LYS A 405 -13.05 4.64 30.53
N THR A 406 -14.03 5.16 31.27
CA THR A 406 -14.94 4.32 32.08
C THR A 406 -15.72 3.35 31.19
N LEU A 407 -16.34 3.86 30.11
CA LEU A 407 -17.10 3.03 29.17
C LEU A 407 -16.23 1.90 28.59
N LEU A 408 -15.02 2.21 28.12
CA LEU A 408 -14.13 1.23 27.49
C LEU A 408 -13.52 0.23 28.48
N ALA A 409 -13.45 0.57 29.77
CA ALA A 409 -13.02 -0.36 30.81
C ALA A 409 -14.08 -1.45 31.05
N GLU A 410 -15.36 -1.11 30.95
CA GLU A 410 -16.48 -2.04 31.12
C GLU A 410 -16.80 -2.78 29.82
N ASN A 411 -16.86 -2.05 28.70
CA ASN A 411 -17.16 -2.57 27.38
C ASN A 411 -16.22 -1.95 26.32
N PRO A 412 -15.11 -2.63 25.98
CA PRO A 412 -14.16 -2.15 24.98
C PRO A 412 -14.73 -2.03 23.56
N TYR A 413 -15.85 -2.70 23.27
CA TYR A 413 -16.55 -2.64 21.97
C TYR A 413 -18.04 -2.39 22.22
N PRO A 414 -18.44 -1.13 22.50
CA PRO A 414 -19.83 -0.78 22.72
C PRO A 414 -20.73 -1.22 21.57
N ASP A 415 -21.96 -1.63 21.91
CA ASP A 415 -22.95 -2.01 20.91
C ASP A 415 -23.48 -0.79 20.13
N THR A 416 -24.28 -1.07 19.10
CA THR A 416 -24.82 -0.04 18.21
C THR A 416 -25.68 0.97 18.97
N GLU A 417 -26.47 0.53 19.95
CA GLU A 417 -27.34 1.41 20.73
C GLU A 417 -26.50 2.40 21.56
N THR A 418 -25.49 1.90 22.28
CA THR A 418 -24.57 2.73 23.06
C THR A 418 -23.84 3.74 22.17
N LEU A 419 -23.37 3.31 20.99
CA LEU A 419 -22.71 4.19 20.03
C LEU A 419 -23.65 5.27 19.47
N GLN A 420 -24.92 4.94 19.22
CA GLN A 420 -25.92 5.92 18.78
C GLN A 420 -26.25 6.94 19.87
N GLN A 421 -26.40 6.51 21.13
CA GLN A 421 -26.59 7.40 22.27
C GLN A 421 -25.41 8.36 22.42
N LEU A 422 -24.19 7.84 22.30
CA LEU A 422 -22.97 8.64 22.32
C LEU A 422 -22.90 9.61 21.13
N ASN A 423 -23.35 9.18 19.95
CA ASN A 423 -23.43 10.06 18.77
C ASN A 423 -24.38 11.24 19.02
N GLN A 424 -25.59 10.97 19.50
CA GLN A 424 -26.58 12.03 19.79
C GLN A 424 -26.04 13.05 20.80
N GLU A 425 -25.36 12.58 21.84
CA GLU A 425 -24.71 13.48 22.79
C GLU A 425 -23.60 14.33 22.13
N PHE A 426 -22.76 13.72 21.31
CA PHE A 426 -21.69 14.43 20.62
C PHE A 426 -22.28 15.51 19.70
N ILE A 427 -23.34 15.19 18.97
CA ILE A 427 -24.07 16.14 18.11
C ILE A 427 -24.64 17.30 18.94
N GLN A 428 -25.33 17.01 20.05
CA GLN A 428 -25.91 18.03 20.94
C GLN A 428 -24.85 18.98 21.51
N LYS A 429 -23.66 18.44 21.83
CA LYS A 429 -22.52 19.20 22.35
C LYS A 429 -21.60 19.76 21.25
N ASN A 430 -21.95 19.56 19.98
CA ASN A 430 -21.15 19.93 18.80
C ASN A 430 -19.70 19.39 18.85
N LEU A 431 -19.50 18.18 19.38
CA LEU A 431 -18.21 17.52 19.47
C LEU A 431 -17.90 16.78 18.16
N SER A 432 -16.70 16.98 17.62
CA SER A 432 -16.22 16.25 16.44
C SER A 432 -14.77 15.81 16.64
N PRO A 433 -14.51 14.53 16.97
CA PRO A 433 -13.18 13.96 17.14
C PRO A 433 -12.48 13.65 15.80
N GLY A 434 -12.31 14.68 14.97
CA GLY A 434 -11.74 14.53 13.62
C GLY A 434 -10.26 14.08 13.62
N GLY A 435 -9.50 14.45 14.65
CA GLY A 435 -8.12 13.99 14.78
C GLY A 435 -8.05 12.49 15.07
N SER A 436 -8.95 11.97 15.90
CA SER A 436 -9.06 10.53 16.16
C SER A 436 -9.53 9.76 14.93
N ALA A 437 -10.42 10.34 14.10
CA ALA A 437 -10.81 9.78 12.81
C ALA A 437 -9.60 9.61 11.86
N ASP A 438 -8.77 10.65 11.69
CA ASP A 438 -7.56 10.56 10.87
C ASP A 438 -6.61 9.45 11.34
N LEU A 439 -6.50 9.24 12.66
CA LEU A 439 -5.71 8.15 13.25
C LEU A 439 -6.36 6.77 13.06
N LEU A 440 -7.70 6.68 12.99
CA LEU A 440 -8.39 5.43 12.67
C LEU A 440 -8.10 5.01 11.23
N ALA A 441 -8.08 5.95 10.28
CA ALA A 441 -7.63 5.67 8.91
C ALA A 441 -6.20 5.10 8.88
N VAL A 442 -5.29 5.60 9.72
CA VAL A 442 -3.95 5.00 9.89
C VAL A 442 -4.05 3.55 10.36
N CYS A 443 -4.88 3.27 11.37
CA CYS A 443 -5.06 1.91 11.88
C CYS A 443 -5.55 0.95 10.78
N TYR A 444 -6.52 1.38 9.96
CA TYR A 444 -7.00 0.58 8.84
C TYR A 444 -5.93 0.32 7.79
N LEU A 445 -5.16 1.35 7.39
CA LEU A 445 -4.07 1.17 6.43
C LEU A 445 -3.06 0.13 6.92
N LEU A 446 -2.58 0.27 8.16
CA LEU A 446 -1.59 -0.64 8.74
C LEU A 446 -2.16 -2.06 8.88
N TYR A 447 -3.41 -2.19 9.32
CA TYR A 447 -4.10 -3.47 9.39
C TYR A 447 -4.19 -4.14 8.02
N PHE A 448 -4.61 -3.42 6.98
CA PHE A 448 -4.72 -3.98 5.63
C PHE A 448 -3.37 -4.40 5.05
N LEU A 449 -2.30 -3.65 5.31
CA LEU A 449 -0.96 -4.05 4.89
C LEU A 449 -0.49 -5.32 5.60
N GLU A 450 -0.74 -5.47 6.90
CA GLU A 450 -0.41 -6.70 7.64
C GLU A 450 -1.16 -7.93 7.08
N GLN A 451 -2.42 -7.76 6.68
CA GLN A 451 -3.26 -8.85 6.14
C GLN A 451 -3.00 -9.17 4.67
N ASP A 452 -2.23 -8.37 3.93
CA ASP A 452 -2.04 -8.61 2.49
C ASP A 452 -1.16 -9.84 2.23
N SER A 453 -1.77 -10.91 1.73
CA SER A 453 -1.09 -12.14 1.35
C SER A 453 -0.11 -11.94 0.17
N LEU A 454 -0.25 -10.87 -0.61
CA LEU A 454 0.63 -10.53 -1.74
C LEU A 454 1.91 -9.77 -1.33
N LEU A 455 2.04 -9.40 -0.06
CA LEU A 455 3.25 -8.76 0.49
C LEU A 455 4.19 -9.74 1.21
N SER A 456 3.87 -11.04 1.21
CA SER A 456 4.63 -12.11 1.87
C SER A 456 5.85 -12.56 1.08
#